data_AF-A0A0B8WE94-F1
#
_entry.id   AF-A0A0B8WE94-F1
#
_cell.length_a   1.000
_cell.length_b   1.000
_cell.length_c   1.000
_cell.angle_alpha   90.00
_cell.angle_beta   90.00
_cell.angle_gamma   90.00
#
_symmetry.space_group_name_H-M   'P 1'
#
loop_
_entity.id
_entity.type
_entity.pdbx_description
1 polymer ?
#
loop_
_entity_poly.entity_id
_entity_poly.type
_entity_poly.pdbx_seq_one_letter_code
_entity_poly.pdbx_strand_id
1 'polypeptide(L)'
;MFRQYFIRVLILLVVMAGLWYFKKNEGFPLTTKPSATEEQTDSQQGKAPEATSSPGENFAHPQDVQTASAVSDEFLRWLSAGAQDIEKSSVSPDQLEASLRLKSSQLNLEESLFLATTVLRQEGPARESIFAAYVLGLSVPHNYQALEKVLEAPLSHQEKPRIHSPEETLSMQEKSLRRMVIEDLVKSYQRGEVTQEQIAASFEKISDAQLKKYALKRLKEVAR
;
A
#
# COMPACT_ATOMS: atom_id res chain seq x y z
N MET A 1 -25.77 46.91 -18.54
CA MET A 1 -24.36 47.18 -18.19
C MET A 1 -24.00 46.79 -16.75
N PHE A 2 -24.84 47.03 -15.73
CA PHE A 2 -24.55 46.73 -14.32
C PHE A 2 -24.09 45.28 -14.00
N ARG A 3 -24.64 44.27 -14.68
CA ARG A 3 -24.29 42.86 -14.46
C ARG A 3 -22.83 42.52 -14.79
N GLN A 4 -22.23 43.15 -15.80
CA GLN A 4 -20.83 42.89 -16.16
C GLN A 4 -19.84 43.55 -15.19
N TYR A 5 -20.18 44.71 -14.63
CA TYR A 5 -19.35 45.34 -13.60
C TYR A 5 -19.33 44.54 -12.30
N PHE A 6 -20.47 43.97 -11.90
CA PHE A 6 -20.56 43.15 -10.70
C PHE A 6 -19.66 41.91 -10.75
N ILE A 7 -19.63 41.20 -11.89
CA ILE A 7 -18.79 40.01 -12.07
C ILE A 7 -17.30 40.37 -12.02
N ARG A 8 -16.89 41.49 -12.63
CA ARG A 8 -15.48 41.94 -12.61
C ARG A 8 -15.02 42.31 -11.20
N VAL A 9 -15.88 42.95 -10.40
CA VAL A 9 -15.57 43.31 -9.00
C VAL A 9 -15.46 42.04 -8.13
N LEU A 10 -16.31 41.04 -8.35
CA LEU A 10 -16.28 39.79 -7.59
C LEU A 10 -14.99 38.99 -7.83
N ILE A 11 -14.53 38.91 -9.08
CA ILE A 11 -13.27 38.24 -9.44
C ILE A 11 -12.08 38.96 -8.77
N LEU A 12 -12.07 40.30 -8.78
CA LEU A 12 -11.00 41.10 -8.19
C LEU A 12 -10.92 40.90 -6.66
N LEU A 13 -12.07 40.76 -5.98
CA LEU A 13 -12.12 40.45 -4.55
C LEU A 13 -11.58 39.05 -4.23
N VAL A 14 -11.89 38.03 -5.05
CA VAL A 14 -11.39 36.67 -4.84
C VAL A 14 -9.86 36.61 -5.02
N VAL A 15 -9.32 37.30 -6.02
CA VAL A 15 -7.86 37.37 -6.26
C VAL A 15 -7.15 38.09 -5.09
N MET A 16 -7.70 39.21 -4.61
CA MET A 16 -7.15 39.93 -3.46
C MET A 16 -7.20 39.10 -2.17
N ALA A 17 -8.26 38.33 -1.94
CA ALA A 17 -8.37 37.43 -0.80
C ALA A 17 -7.34 36.29 -0.87
N GLY A 18 -7.12 35.72 -2.07
CA GLY A 18 -6.10 34.68 -2.30
C GLY A 18 -4.68 35.18 -2.03
N LEU A 19 -4.34 36.37 -2.52
CA LEU A 19 -3.03 36.99 -2.28
C LEU A 19 -2.79 37.33 -0.81
N TRP A 20 -3.84 37.78 -0.10
CA TRP A 20 -3.76 38.04 1.33
C TRP A 20 -3.55 36.75 2.14
N TYR A 21 -4.23 35.66 1.75
CA TYR A 21 -4.08 34.35 2.40
C TYR A 21 -2.68 33.77 2.20
N PHE A 22 -2.13 33.86 0.98
CA PHE A 22 -0.76 33.38 0.71
C PHE A 22 0.30 34.18 1.47
N LYS A 23 0.18 35.51 1.51
CA LYS A 23 1.13 36.37 2.25
C LYS A 23 1.13 36.11 3.75
N LYS A 24 0.01 35.65 4.33
CA LYS A 24 -0.09 35.37 5.76
C LYS A 24 0.55 34.02 6.17
N ASN A 25 0.77 33.11 5.22
CA ASN A 25 1.27 31.76 5.49
C ASN A 25 2.79 31.56 5.27
N GLU A 26 3.56 32.59 4.90
CA GLU A 26 5.03 32.51 4.79
C GLU A 26 5.77 32.69 6.15
N GLY A 27 5.14 32.30 7.25
CA GLY A 27 5.66 32.47 8.61
C GLY A 27 6.00 31.16 9.32
N PHE A 28 6.94 30.37 8.79
CA PHE A 28 7.60 29.31 9.56
C PHE A 28 9.11 29.53 9.57
N PRO A 29 9.67 30.14 10.64
CA PRO A 29 11.12 30.12 10.83
C PRO A 29 11.55 28.72 11.30
N LEU A 30 12.30 28.02 10.44
CA LEU A 30 13.15 26.91 10.84
C LEU A 30 14.24 27.46 11.77
N THR A 31 14.04 27.29 13.08
CA THR A 31 15.07 27.57 14.07
C THR A 31 16.10 26.44 14.05
N THR A 32 17.05 26.50 13.11
CA THR A 32 18.29 25.72 13.18
C THR A 32 19.21 26.36 14.21
N LYS A 33 19.46 25.66 15.31
CA LYS A 33 20.43 26.05 16.34
C LYS A 33 21.75 25.31 16.05
N PRO A 34 22.88 26.01 15.83
CA PRO A 34 24.20 25.39 15.73
C PRO A 34 24.96 25.45 17.07
N SER A 35 26.03 24.66 17.12
CA SER A 35 27.12 24.63 18.13
C SER A 35 26.80 23.97 19.48
N ALA A 36 27.70 23.21 20.11
CA ALA A 36 29.02 22.70 19.73
C ALA A 36 29.42 21.61 20.75
N THR A 37 30.20 20.64 20.26
CA THR A 37 31.41 20.04 20.85
C THR A 37 31.51 19.89 22.37
N GLU A 38 31.56 18.63 22.84
CA GLU A 38 32.60 18.18 23.78
C GLU A 38 33.15 16.83 23.31
N GLU A 39 34.48 16.77 23.26
CA GLU A 39 35.32 15.62 22.95
C GLU A 39 35.23 14.55 24.05
N GLN A 40 35.26 13.28 23.67
CA GLN A 40 36.06 12.31 24.41
C GLN A 40 36.51 11.14 23.53
N THR A 41 37.80 11.17 23.25
CA THR A 41 38.70 10.12 22.78
C THR A 41 38.60 8.89 23.69
N ASP A 42 38.42 7.69 23.14
CA ASP A 42 39.44 6.65 23.30
C ASP A 42 39.29 5.51 22.28
N SER A 43 40.45 4.97 21.99
CA SER A 43 40.86 4.02 20.97
C SER A 43 40.27 2.63 21.20
N GLN A 44 39.86 1.93 20.13
CA GLN A 44 40.29 0.54 19.96
C GLN A 44 40.21 0.10 18.50
N GLN A 45 41.41 -0.12 17.98
CA GLN A 45 41.76 -0.65 16.69
C GLN A 45 41.54 -2.18 16.69
N GLY A 46 40.68 -2.66 15.81
CA GLY A 46 40.31 -4.07 15.70
C GLY A 46 40.01 -4.48 14.27
N LYS A 47 41.07 -4.64 13.47
CA LYS A 47 41.26 -5.64 12.41
C LYS A 47 40.05 -5.96 11.49
N ALA A 48 40.04 -5.35 10.32
CA ALA A 48 39.26 -5.82 9.17
C ALA A 48 39.75 -7.19 8.68
N PRO A 49 38.84 -8.02 8.17
CA PRO A 49 39.12 -8.77 6.97
C PRO A 49 38.12 -8.46 5.85
N GLU A 50 38.73 -8.26 4.69
CA GLU A 50 38.25 -8.39 3.31
C GLU A 50 36.84 -8.96 3.07
N ALA A 51 36.16 -8.25 2.19
CA ALA A 51 34.97 -8.67 1.47
C ALA A 51 35.18 -10.01 0.73
N THR A 52 34.22 -10.92 0.88
CA THR A 52 33.87 -11.86 -0.18
C THR A 52 32.39 -11.66 -0.46
N SER A 53 32.12 -10.97 -1.56
CA SER A 53 30.82 -10.89 -2.19
C SER A 53 30.49 -12.28 -2.74
N SER A 54 29.47 -12.95 -2.19
CA SER A 54 28.82 -14.07 -2.84
C SER A 54 27.34 -13.75 -3.07
N PRO A 55 26.78 -14.09 -4.24
CA PRO A 55 25.47 -13.63 -4.68
C PRO A 55 24.37 -14.58 -4.20
N GLY A 56 23.30 -14.01 -3.63
CA GLY A 56 21.93 -14.50 -3.72
C GLY A 56 21.68 -15.97 -3.35
N GLU A 57 21.67 -16.30 -2.06
CA GLU A 57 20.82 -17.40 -1.58
C GLU A 57 19.50 -16.79 -1.12
N ASN A 58 18.53 -16.80 -2.03
CA ASN A 58 17.12 -16.60 -1.71
C ASN A 58 16.70 -17.69 -0.72
N PHE A 59 16.43 -17.31 0.52
CA PHE A 59 15.72 -18.16 1.47
C PHE A 59 14.24 -18.26 1.05
N ALA A 60 13.98 -19.02 -0.01
CA ALA A 60 12.62 -19.35 -0.39
C ALA A 60 12.03 -20.26 0.68
N HIS A 61 11.03 -19.77 1.41
CA HIS A 61 10.20 -20.61 2.27
C HIS A 61 9.55 -21.72 1.41
N PRO A 62 9.36 -22.95 1.93
CA PRO A 62 8.82 -24.07 1.15
C PRO A 62 7.43 -23.81 0.52
N GLN A 63 6.67 -22.85 1.04
CA GLN A 63 5.39 -22.43 0.46
C GLN A 63 5.52 -21.44 -0.71
N ASP A 64 6.59 -20.65 -0.79
CA ASP A 64 6.82 -19.71 -1.90
C ASP A 64 7.22 -20.43 -3.20
N VAL A 65 7.81 -21.63 -3.10
CA VAL A 65 8.31 -22.39 -4.25
C VAL A 65 7.19 -23.11 -5.01
N GLN A 66 6.12 -23.53 -4.32
CA GLN A 66 5.02 -24.28 -4.96
C GLN A 66 4.09 -23.41 -5.80
N THR A 67 3.84 -22.15 -5.39
CA THR A 67 3.02 -21.21 -6.16
C THR A 67 3.80 -20.56 -7.31
N ALA A 68 5.11 -20.36 -7.17
CA ALA A 68 5.94 -19.82 -8.26
C ALA A 68 6.03 -20.76 -9.47
N SER A 69 5.99 -22.08 -9.25
CA SER A 69 6.00 -23.07 -10.34
C SER A 69 4.70 -23.11 -11.16
N ALA A 70 3.61 -22.51 -10.68
CA ALA A 70 2.31 -22.52 -11.35
C ALA A 70 2.11 -21.33 -12.31
N VAL A 71 2.94 -20.28 -12.19
CA VAL A 71 2.70 -19.02 -12.89
C VAL A 71 3.76 -18.77 -13.96
N SER A 72 3.34 -18.19 -15.09
CA SER A 72 4.23 -17.97 -16.24
C SER A 72 5.34 -16.94 -15.96
N ASP A 73 6.50 -17.13 -16.59
CA ASP A 73 7.60 -16.15 -16.57
C ASP A 73 7.20 -14.79 -17.15
N GLU A 74 6.22 -14.75 -18.06
CA GLU A 74 5.66 -13.51 -18.58
C GLU A 74 4.96 -12.72 -17.49
N PHE A 75 4.11 -13.38 -16.70
CA PHE A 75 3.43 -12.76 -15.58
C PHE A 75 4.41 -12.27 -14.52
N LEU A 76 5.43 -13.06 -14.15
CA LEU A 76 6.42 -12.67 -13.15
C LEU A 76 7.20 -11.42 -13.59
N ARG A 77 7.60 -11.37 -14.87
CA ARG A 77 8.24 -10.17 -15.45
C ARG A 77 7.31 -8.97 -15.45
N TRP A 78 6.04 -9.16 -15.82
CA TRP A 78 5.05 -8.10 -15.77
C TRP A 78 4.85 -7.56 -14.35
N LEU A 79 4.76 -8.44 -13.34
CA LEU A 79 4.59 -8.05 -11.95
C LEU A 79 5.74 -7.17 -11.47
N SER A 80 6.98 -7.62 -11.70
CA SER A 80 8.17 -6.90 -11.26
C SER A 80 8.35 -5.58 -12.00
N ALA A 81 8.11 -5.55 -13.31
CA ALA A 81 8.15 -4.32 -14.10
C ALA A 81 7.06 -3.33 -13.65
N GLY A 82 5.82 -3.80 -13.45
CA GLY A 82 4.71 -2.98 -12.97
C GLY A 82 4.99 -2.35 -11.61
N ALA A 83 5.56 -3.10 -10.67
CA ALA A 83 5.95 -2.59 -9.36
C ALA A 83 7.05 -1.53 -9.41
N GLN A 84 7.93 -1.56 -10.42
CA GLN A 84 8.95 -0.54 -10.65
C GLN A 84 8.40 0.71 -11.36
N ASP A 85 7.42 0.53 -12.23
CA ASP A 85 6.95 1.55 -13.16
C ASP A 85 5.88 2.49 -12.57
N ILE A 86 5.22 2.13 -11.46
CA ILE A 86 4.21 2.99 -10.79
C ILE A 86 4.73 4.40 -10.50
N GLU A 87 6.02 4.56 -10.23
CA GLU A 87 6.62 5.86 -9.89
C GLU A 87 7.07 6.67 -11.11
N LYS A 88 7.00 6.11 -12.32
CA LYS A 88 7.49 6.78 -13.54
C LYS A 88 6.43 7.73 -14.08
N SER A 89 6.77 9.02 -14.12
CA SER A 89 5.87 10.14 -14.47
C SER A 89 5.49 10.25 -15.96
N SER A 90 5.81 9.26 -16.79
CA SER A 90 5.64 9.35 -18.24
C SER A 90 4.27 8.88 -18.75
N VAL A 91 3.47 8.22 -17.92
CA VAL A 91 2.13 7.70 -18.30
C VAL A 91 1.07 8.46 -17.52
N SER A 92 -0.05 8.79 -18.18
CA SER A 92 -1.21 9.37 -17.50
C SER A 92 -1.75 8.40 -16.44
N PRO A 93 -2.00 8.83 -15.19
CA PRO A 93 -2.52 7.97 -14.12
C PRO A 93 -3.79 7.20 -14.52
N ASP A 94 -4.70 7.86 -15.23
CA ASP A 94 -5.98 7.25 -15.65
C ASP A 94 -5.77 6.13 -16.67
N GLN A 95 -4.81 6.28 -17.58
CA GLN A 95 -4.48 5.26 -18.58
C GLN A 95 -3.80 4.05 -17.92
N LEU A 96 -2.91 4.31 -16.95
CA LEU A 96 -2.28 3.25 -16.18
C LEU A 96 -3.35 2.46 -15.40
N GLU A 97 -4.22 3.14 -14.64
CA GLU A 97 -5.29 2.46 -13.91
C GLU A 97 -6.20 1.64 -14.83
N ALA A 98 -6.62 2.19 -15.97
CA ALA A 98 -7.44 1.46 -16.94
C ALA A 98 -6.75 0.17 -17.45
N SER A 99 -5.44 0.26 -17.75
CA SER A 99 -4.66 -0.90 -18.19
C SER A 99 -4.51 -1.96 -17.09
N LEU A 100 -4.28 -1.53 -15.85
CA LEU A 100 -4.16 -2.42 -14.70
C LEU A 100 -5.49 -3.05 -14.34
N ARG A 101 -6.60 -2.33 -14.48
CA ARG A 101 -7.95 -2.86 -14.28
C ARG A 101 -8.28 -3.94 -15.31
N LEU A 102 -7.93 -3.70 -16.58
CA LEU A 102 -8.06 -4.72 -17.62
C LEU A 102 -7.25 -5.97 -17.27
N LYS A 103 -5.96 -5.81 -16.93
CA LYS A 103 -5.11 -6.95 -16.53
C LYS A 103 -5.65 -7.67 -15.29
N SER A 104 -6.11 -6.93 -14.29
CA SER A 104 -6.74 -7.46 -13.07
C SER A 104 -7.96 -8.33 -13.36
N SER A 105 -8.78 -7.95 -14.34
CA SER A 105 -9.95 -8.74 -14.78
C SER A 105 -9.60 -9.96 -15.64
N GLN A 106 -8.35 -10.06 -16.12
CA GLN A 106 -7.85 -11.13 -16.97
C GLN A 106 -6.96 -12.13 -16.24
N LEU A 107 -6.67 -11.87 -14.95
CA LEU A 107 -5.86 -12.79 -14.16
C LEU A 107 -6.51 -14.16 -14.12
N ASN A 108 -5.76 -15.24 -14.30
CA ASN A 108 -6.28 -16.55 -13.95
C ASN A 108 -6.24 -16.76 -12.42
N LEU A 109 -6.88 -17.82 -11.94
CA LEU A 109 -6.94 -18.11 -10.50
C LEU A 109 -5.54 -18.26 -9.86
N GLU A 110 -4.61 -18.90 -10.56
CA GLU A 110 -3.25 -19.14 -10.06
C GLU A 110 -2.48 -17.81 -9.95
N GLU A 111 -2.61 -16.92 -10.93
CA GLU A 111 -2.04 -15.57 -10.90
C GLU A 111 -2.64 -14.74 -9.76
N SER A 112 -3.95 -14.75 -9.58
CA SER A 112 -4.61 -14.02 -8.48
C SER A 112 -4.16 -14.55 -7.11
N LEU A 113 -4.05 -15.88 -6.94
CA LEU A 113 -3.54 -16.47 -5.70
C LEU A 113 -2.05 -16.17 -5.49
N PHE A 114 -1.25 -16.15 -6.54
CA PHE A 114 0.15 -15.73 -6.46
C PHE A 114 0.29 -14.28 -6.01
N LEU A 115 -0.55 -13.37 -6.51
CA LEU A 115 -0.60 -12.00 -6.00
C LEU A 115 -0.96 -11.96 -4.51
N ALA A 116 -1.93 -12.77 -4.06
CA ALA A 116 -2.26 -12.86 -2.64
C ALA A 116 -1.05 -13.34 -1.80
N THR A 117 -0.30 -14.34 -2.27
CA THR A 117 0.95 -14.76 -1.62
C THR A 117 1.98 -13.64 -1.61
N THR A 118 2.10 -12.86 -2.70
CA THR A 118 3.02 -11.72 -2.79
C THR A 118 2.65 -10.61 -1.79
N VAL A 119 1.36 -10.38 -1.55
CA VAL A 119 0.89 -9.43 -0.52
C VAL A 119 1.27 -9.90 0.89
N LEU A 120 1.25 -11.22 1.13
CA LEU A 120 1.51 -11.82 2.45
C LEU A 120 2.99 -12.11 2.72
N ARG A 121 3.87 -11.96 1.72
CA ARG A 121 5.28 -12.27 1.86
C ARG A 121 5.96 -11.29 2.82
N GLN A 122 6.64 -11.83 3.83
CA GLN A 122 7.38 -11.03 4.81
C GLN A 122 8.69 -10.48 4.25
N GLU A 123 9.35 -11.30 3.43
CA GLU A 123 10.66 -10.99 2.86
C GLU A 123 10.50 -10.67 1.38
N GLY A 124 10.68 -9.42 0.99
CA GLY A 124 10.62 -9.03 -0.41
C GLY A 124 10.48 -7.53 -0.62
N PRO A 125 10.49 -7.07 -1.88
CA PRO A 125 10.30 -5.66 -2.19
C PRO A 125 8.88 -5.23 -1.81
N ALA A 126 8.75 -4.31 -0.84
CA ALA A 126 7.44 -3.79 -0.40
C ALA A 126 6.59 -3.23 -1.57
N ARG A 127 7.24 -2.73 -2.63
CA ARG A 127 6.59 -2.25 -3.85
C ARG A 127 5.78 -3.34 -4.54
N GLU A 128 6.28 -4.57 -4.59
CA GLU A 128 5.57 -5.70 -5.21
C GLU A 128 4.33 -6.08 -4.40
N SER A 129 4.43 -6.12 -3.07
CA SER A 129 3.27 -6.40 -2.20
C SER A 129 2.20 -5.31 -2.31
N ILE A 130 2.58 -4.04 -2.36
CA ILE A 130 1.66 -2.91 -2.56
C ILE A 130 0.99 -3.01 -3.94
N PHE A 131 1.79 -3.24 -4.99
CA PHE A 131 1.28 -3.36 -6.35
C PHE A 131 0.34 -4.56 -6.50
N ALA A 132 0.68 -5.71 -5.93
CA ALA A 132 -0.16 -6.90 -5.92
C ALA A 132 -1.50 -6.64 -5.23
N ALA A 133 -1.49 -6.00 -4.04
CA ALA A 133 -2.72 -5.64 -3.33
C ALA A 133 -3.59 -4.69 -4.17
N TYR A 134 -2.98 -3.67 -4.77
CA TYR A 134 -3.66 -2.72 -5.64
C TYR A 134 -4.31 -3.41 -6.86
N VAL A 135 -3.55 -4.23 -7.58
CA VAL A 135 -4.06 -4.97 -8.75
C VAL A 135 -5.23 -5.86 -8.38
N LEU A 136 -5.15 -6.61 -7.27
CA LEU A 136 -6.25 -7.45 -6.82
C LEU A 136 -7.52 -6.62 -6.54
N GLY A 137 -7.37 -5.44 -5.92
CA GLY A 137 -8.46 -4.52 -5.60
C GLY A 137 -9.15 -3.86 -6.79
N LEU A 138 -8.52 -3.83 -7.98
CA LEU A 138 -9.11 -3.19 -9.17
C LEU A 138 -10.28 -3.97 -9.78
N SER A 139 -10.33 -5.29 -9.60
CA SER A 139 -11.41 -6.18 -10.08
C SER A 139 -11.84 -7.15 -8.98
N VAL A 140 -12.43 -6.60 -7.90
CA VAL A 140 -12.77 -7.36 -6.70
C VAL A 140 -13.61 -8.62 -6.95
N PRO A 141 -14.70 -8.61 -7.76
CA PRO A 141 -15.50 -9.82 -7.97
C PRO A 141 -14.69 -10.97 -8.57
N HIS A 142 -13.80 -10.63 -9.50
CA HIS A 142 -12.92 -11.59 -10.18
C HIS A 142 -11.86 -12.15 -9.24
N ASN A 143 -11.28 -11.28 -8.40
CA ASN A 143 -10.19 -11.60 -7.49
C ASN A 143 -10.65 -11.94 -6.06
N TYR A 144 -11.95 -12.18 -5.84
CA TYR A 144 -12.54 -12.26 -4.51
C TYR A 144 -11.87 -13.32 -3.64
N GLN A 145 -11.65 -14.52 -4.19
CA GLN A 145 -11.00 -15.62 -3.47
C GLN A 145 -9.57 -15.28 -3.03
N ALA A 146 -8.82 -14.56 -3.85
CA ALA A 146 -7.47 -14.12 -3.52
C ALA A 146 -7.49 -13.05 -2.41
N LEU A 147 -8.42 -12.10 -2.48
CA LEU A 147 -8.61 -11.08 -1.44
C LEU A 147 -9.02 -11.72 -0.10
N GLU A 148 -9.90 -12.73 -0.12
CA GLU A 148 -10.21 -13.50 1.08
C GLU A 148 -8.97 -14.14 1.70
N LYS A 149 -8.08 -14.72 0.89
CA LYS A 149 -6.84 -15.33 1.40
C LYS A 149 -5.93 -14.33 2.10
N VAL A 150 -5.83 -13.10 1.57
CA VAL A 150 -5.08 -12.02 2.23
C VAL A 150 -5.68 -11.68 3.59
N LEU A 151 -7.01 -11.68 3.73
CA LEU A 151 -7.70 -11.35 4.97
C LEU A 151 -7.68 -12.49 6.01
N GLU A 152 -7.85 -13.73 5.55
CA GLU A 152 -7.89 -14.94 6.38
C GLU A 152 -6.51 -15.27 6.98
N ALA A 153 -5.42 -14.95 6.28
CA ALA A 153 -4.08 -15.31 6.73
C ALA A 153 -3.78 -14.78 8.15
N PRO A 154 -3.07 -15.53 9.01
CA PRO A 154 -2.57 -14.98 10.27
C PRO A 154 -1.59 -13.83 10.01
N LEU A 155 -1.52 -12.84 10.91
CA LEU A 155 -0.43 -11.87 10.87
C LEU A 155 0.91 -12.56 11.14
N SER A 156 1.96 -12.09 10.48
CA SER A 156 3.33 -12.57 10.63
C SER A 156 3.85 -12.46 12.06
N HIS A 157 3.52 -11.34 12.70
CA HIS A 157 3.87 -11.05 14.09
C HIS A 157 2.59 -10.84 14.89
N GLN A 158 2.07 -11.93 15.48
CA GLN A 158 0.85 -11.90 16.30
C GLN A 158 1.10 -11.38 17.71
N GLU A 159 2.29 -11.64 18.25
CA GLU A 159 2.70 -11.09 19.54
C GLU A 159 2.96 -9.60 19.41
N LYS A 160 2.66 -8.84 20.47
CA LYS A 160 2.89 -7.40 20.50
C LYS A 160 4.37 -7.15 20.22
N PRO A 161 4.74 -6.56 19.07
CA PRO A 161 6.14 -6.36 18.73
C PRO A 161 6.77 -5.45 19.77
N ARG A 162 8.09 -5.61 19.97
CA ARG A 162 8.82 -4.71 20.85
C ARG A 162 8.73 -3.29 20.30
N ILE A 163 8.55 -2.33 21.18
CA ILE A 163 8.41 -0.93 20.79
C ILE A 163 9.72 -0.49 20.10
N HIS A 164 9.61 0.20 18.96
CA HIS A 164 10.72 0.66 18.13
C HIS A 164 11.55 -0.46 17.51
N SER A 165 10.93 -1.62 17.23
CA SER A 165 11.62 -2.74 16.59
C SER A 165 11.33 -2.84 15.08
N PRO A 166 12.19 -3.49 14.30
CA PRO A 166 11.90 -3.79 12.90
C PRO A 166 10.58 -4.55 12.71
N GLU A 167 10.25 -5.47 13.62
CA GLU A 167 9.02 -6.27 13.60
C GLU A 167 7.76 -5.40 13.77
N GLU A 168 7.85 -4.31 14.54
CA GLU A 168 6.76 -3.32 14.64
C GLU A 168 6.48 -2.71 13.27
N THR A 169 7.52 -2.32 12.54
CA THR A 169 7.40 -1.72 11.21
C THR A 169 6.79 -2.70 10.21
N LEU A 170 7.26 -3.95 10.19
CA LEU A 170 6.73 -5.01 9.33
C LEU A 170 5.27 -5.33 9.66
N SER A 171 4.92 -5.44 10.95
CA SER A 171 3.53 -5.64 11.39
C SER A 171 2.62 -4.49 10.96
N MET A 172 3.09 -3.24 11.05
CA MET A 172 2.35 -2.08 10.58
C MET A 172 2.17 -2.06 9.06
N GLN A 173 3.19 -2.45 8.29
CA GLN A 173 3.10 -2.57 6.83
C GLN A 173 2.07 -3.63 6.43
N GLU A 174 2.14 -4.83 7.02
CA GLU A 174 1.20 -5.91 6.75
C GLU A 174 -0.26 -5.49 7.09
N LYS A 175 -0.46 -4.86 8.25
CA LYS A 175 -1.77 -4.32 8.64
C LYS A 175 -2.27 -3.25 7.66
N SER A 176 -1.37 -2.44 7.10
CA SER A 176 -1.73 -1.40 6.13
C SER A 176 -2.16 -2.01 4.79
N LEU A 177 -1.46 -3.05 4.31
CA LEU A 177 -1.86 -3.81 3.11
C LEU A 177 -3.24 -4.45 3.29
N ARG A 178 -3.50 -5.08 4.45
CA ARG A 178 -4.81 -5.66 4.73
C ARG A 178 -5.93 -4.61 4.83
N ARG A 179 -5.62 -3.42 5.34
CA ARG A 179 -6.57 -2.29 5.33
C ARG A 179 -6.89 -1.82 3.90
N MET A 180 -5.91 -1.81 3.01
CA MET A 180 -6.14 -1.51 1.59
C MET A 180 -7.14 -2.50 0.98
N VAL A 181 -6.92 -3.80 1.19
CA VAL A 181 -7.84 -4.86 0.75
C VAL A 181 -9.24 -4.70 1.32
N ILE A 182 -9.36 -4.37 2.61
CA ILE A 182 -10.65 -4.09 3.26
C ILE A 182 -11.37 -2.92 2.58
N GLU A 183 -10.68 -1.82 2.31
CA GLU A 183 -11.30 -0.66 1.66
C GLU A 183 -11.73 -0.99 0.23
N ASP A 184 -10.98 -1.80 -0.51
CA ASP A 184 -11.36 -2.15 -1.88
C ASP A 184 -12.58 -3.09 -1.92
N LEU A 185 -12.69 -4.03 -0.98
CA LEU A 185 -13.93 -4.81 -0.77
C LEU A 185 -15.11 -3.91 -0.42
N VAL A 186 -14.92 -2.97 0.52
CA VAL A 186 -15.97 -2.00 0.91
C VAL A 186 -16.42 -1.15 -0.29
N LYS A 187 -15.48 -0.64 -1.09
CA LYS A 187 -15.82 0.10 -2.32
C LYS A 187 -16.55 -0.76 -3.34
N SER A 188 -16.18 -2.04 -3.47
CA SER A 188 -16.86 -3.01 -4.36
C SER A 188 -18.32 -3.21 -3.93
N TYR A 189 -18.60 -3.34 -2.64
CA TYR A 189 -19.97 -3.35 -2.12
C TYR A 189 -20.72 -2.05 -2.43
N GLN A 190 -20.10 -0.88 -2.26
CA GLN A 190 -20.73 0.39 -2.61
C GLN A 190 -21.06 0.50 -4.11
N ARG A 191 -20.31 -0.20 -4.97
CA ARG A 191 -20.59 -0.31 -6.41
C ARG A 191 -21.63 -1.39 -6.76
N GLY A 192 -22.08 -2.18 -5.77
CA GLY A 192 -23.01 -3.30 -5.98
C GLY A 192 -22.38 -4.53 -6.63
N GLU A 193 -21.06 -4.64 -6.62
CA GLU A 193 -20.29 -5.70 -7.27
C GLU A 193 -20.21 -6.99 -6.41
N VAL A 194 -20.36 -6.85 -5.09
CA VAL A 194 -20.36 -7.94 -4.10
C VAL A 194 -21.42 -7.66 -3.04
N THR A 195 -21.99 -8.71 -2.43
CA THR A 195 -23.05 -8.54 -1.44
C THR A 195 -22.49 -8.23 -0.05
N GLN A 196 -23.33 -7.62 0.80
CA GLN A 196 -22.97 -7.34 2.19
C GLN A 196 -22.67 -8.63 2.97
N GLU A 197 -23.45 -9.69 2.74
CA GLU A 197 -23.32 -10.98 3.41
C GLU A 197 -21.99 -11.65 3.06
N GLN A 198 -21.59 -11.59 1.79
CA GLN A 198 -20.30 -12.11 1.32
C GLN A 198 -19.14 -11.42 2.03
N ILE A 199 -19.10 -10.08 2.01
CA ILE A 199 -18.03 -9.33 2.68
C ILE A 199 -18.03 -9.59 4.19
N ALA A 200 -19.21 -9.58 4.82
CA ALA A 200 -19.31 -9.82 6.26
C ALA A 200 -18.75 -11.20 6.63
N ALA A 201 -19.08 -12.24 5.86
CA ALA A 201 -18.55 -13.58 6.07
C ALA A 201 -17.01 -13.62 5.95
N SER A 202 -16.43 -12.90 4.99
CA SER A 202 -14.97 -12.81 4.85
C SER A 202 -14.33 -12.04 6.02
N PHE A 203 -14.94 -10.94 6.46
CA PHE A 203 -14.44 -10.14 7.59
C PHE A 203 -14.51 -10.89 8.92
N GLU A 204 -15.47 -11.79 9.10
CA GLU A 204 -15.57 -12.63 10.29
C GLU A 204 -14.38 -13.60 10.43
N LYS A 205 -13.72 -13.97 9.32
CA LYS A 205 -12.56 -14.87 9.31
C LYS A 205 -11.23 -14.17 9.58
N ILE A 206 -11.20 -12.83 9.66
CA ILE A 206 -9.98 -12.08 9.99
C ILE A 206 -9.54 -12.43 11.41
N SER A 207 -8.30 -12.95 11.54
CA SER A 207 -7.73 -13.38 12.81
C SER A 207 -7.37 -12.22 13.75
N ASP A 208 -6.80 -11.14 13.23
CA ASP A 208 -6.45 -9.95 14.03
C ASP A 208 -7.72 -9.18 14.46
N ALA A 209 -7.94 -9.11 15.77
CA ALA A 209 -9.14 -8.50 16.34
C ALA A 209 -9.29 -7.00 16.01
N GLN A 210 -8.19 -6.26 15.85
CA GLN A 210 -8.23 -4.84 15.52
C GLN A 210 -8.64 -4.62 14.06
N LEU A 211 -8.08 -5.40 13.13
CA LEU A 211 -8.45 -5.40 11.72
C LEU A 211 -9.87 -5.88 11.51
N LYS A 212 -10.30 -6.96 12.18
CA LYS A 212 -11.69 -7.44 12.14
C LYS A 212 -12.67 -6.36 12.60
N LYS A 213 -12.40 -5.74 13.76
CA LYS A 213 -13.21 -4.63 14.29
C LYS A 213 -13.27 -3.45 13.31
N TYR A 214 -12.13 -3.12 12.69
CA TYR A 214 -12.05 -2.07 11.67
C TYR A 214 -12.92 -2.41 10.46
N ALA A 215 -12.78 -3.60 9.89
CA ALA A 215 -13.49 -4.05 8.70
C ALA A 215 -15.01 -4.04 8.89
N LEU A 216 -15.49 -4.63 9.99
CA LEU A 216 -16.92 -4.66 10.32
C LEU A 216 -17.49 -3.26 10.59
N LYS A 217 -16.71 -2.38 11.23
CA LYS A 217 -17.10 -0.98 11.43
C LYS A 217 -17.25 -0.25 10.10
N ARG A 218 -16.28 -0.40 9.18
CA ARG A 218 -16.33 0.23 7.85
C ARG A 218 -17.51 -0.26 7.02
N LEU A 219 -17.78 -1.56 7.01
CA LEU A 219 -18.95 -2.12 6.32
C LEU A 219 -20.26 -1.53 6.86
N LYS A 220 -20.38 -1.40 8.19
CA LYS A 220 -21.56 -0.80 8.83
C LYS A 220 -21.72 0.69 8.51
N GLU A 221 -20.63 1.42 8.30
CA GLU A 221 -20.68 2.85 7.95
C GLU A 221 -21.22 3.06 6.53
N VAL A 222 -20.86 2.19 5.59
CA VAL A 222 -21.28 2.32 4.18
C VAL A 222 -22.65 1.68 3.87
N ALA A 223 -23.14 0.79 4.74
CA ALA A 223 -24.44 0.14 4.60
C ALA A 223 -25.61 0.96 5.18
N ARG A 224 -25.36 2.21 5.61
CA ARG A 224 -26.35 3.16 6.13
C ARG A 224 -26.77 4.14 5.05
#